data_AF-A0A126QMJ4-F1
#
_entry.id   AF-A0A126QMJ4-F1
#
_cell.length_a   1.000
_cell.length_b   1.000
_cell.length_c   1.000
_cell.angle_alpha   90.00
_cell.angle_beta   90.00
_cell.angle_gamma   90.00
#
_symmetry.space_group_name_H-M   'P 1'
#
loop_
_entity.id
_entity.type
_entity.pdbx_description
1 polymer ?
#
loop_
_entity_poly.entity_id
_entity_poly.type
_entity_poly.pdbx_seq_one_letter_code
_entity_poly.pdbx_strand_id
1 'polypeptide(L)'
;MDWTPLILSAKLAFWTMLLIPVLASPMASLLAFGRFRGKSVLDAIITLPMVMPPTVLGFALLVVMGPRGVIGATWEDVTGDRLVFSFSAILIASLVFNLPFAVQPLRASLEKLDPRLLESAAVLGLSPLAAFFRIVLPNCLGGLAAASILVFAHSLGEFGVILMVGGSIPGQTQVASVAIFEAVEALRFNDAFLMSAALVPVCFAVLMIINKINARRT
;
A
#
# COMPACT_ATOMS: atom_id res chain seq x y z
N MET A 1 -15.64 20.68 12.76
CA MET A 1 -14.56 19.81 12.30
C MET A 1 -14.62 19.73 10.80
N ASP A 2 -13.50 20.02 10.13
CA ASP A 2 -13.35 19.67 8.73
C ASP A 2 -13.07 18.16 8.64
N TRP A 3 -13.97 17.42 8.01
CA TRP A 3 -13.87 15.96 7.85
C TRP A 3 -13.05 15.57 6.62
N THR A 4 -12.67 16.54 5.80
CA THR A 4 -11.96 16.33 4.53
C THR A 4 -10.68 15.50 4.71
N PRO A 5 -9.81 15.75 5.71
CA PRO A 5 -8.60 14.95 5.90
C PRO A 5 -8.87 13.48 6.22
N LEU A 6 -9.94 13.19 6.99
CA LEU A 6 -10.33 11.82 7.32
C LEU A 6 -10.85 11.07 6.09
N ILE A 7 -11.69 11.75 5.28
CA ILE A 7 -12.20 11.20 4.02
C ILE A 7 -11.03 10.94 3.05
N LEU A 8 -10.06 11.86 2.99
CA LEU A 8 -8.91 11.74 2.10
C LEU A 8 -7.98 10.60 2.51
N SER A 9 -7.72 10.42 3.81
CA SER A 9 -7.02 9.25 4.36
C SER A 9 -7.72 7.94 4.03
N ALA A 10 -9.04 7.88 4.24
CA ALA A 10 -9.83 6.69 3.92
C ALA A 10 -9.82 6.39 2.42
N LYS A 11 -9.94 7.42 1.58
CA LYS A 11 -9.85 7.31 0.11
C LYS A 11 -8.48 6.80 -0.32
N LEU A 12 -7.39 7.36 0.22
CA LEU A 12 -6.02 6.92 -0.06
C LEU A 12 -5.82 5.46 0.34
N ALA A 13 -6.19 5.10 1.57
CA ALA A 13 -6.06 3.73 2.08
C ALA A 13 -6.88 2.74 1.26
N PHE A 14 -8.10 3.10 0.85
CA PHE A 14 -8.96 2.27 0.01
C PHE A 14 -8.34 2.01 -1.37
N TRP A 15 -7.91 3.06 -2.08
CA TRP A 15 -7.29 2.89 -3.39
C TRP A 15 -5.96 2.13 -3.31
N THR A 16 -5.16 2.38 -2.27
CA THR A 16 -3.91 1.65 -2.03
C THR A 16 -4.20 0.16 -1.82
N MET A 17 -5.15 -0.17 -0.94
CA MET A 17 -5.57 -1.54 -0.66
C MET A 17 -6.13 -2.24 -1.91
N LEU A 18 -6.84 -1.53 -2.78
CA LEU A 18 -7.41 -2.09 -4.00
C LEU A 18 -6.35 -2.38 -5.07
N LEU A 19 -5.38 -1.47 -5.24
CA LEU A 19 -4.40 -1.55 -6.33
C LEU A 19 -3.17 -2.37 -5.97
N ILE A 20 -2.73 -2.34 -4.71
CA ILE A 20 -1.50 -3.00 -4.30
C ILE A 20 -1.47 -4.53 -4.51
N PRO A 21 -2.59 -5.29 -4.38
CA PRO A 21 -2.56 -6.72 -4.65
C PRO A 21 -2.21 -7.05 -6.10
N VAL A 22 -2.62 -6.20 -7.04
CA VAL A 22 -2.30 -6.40 -8.47
C VAL A 22 -0.80 -6.34 -8.71
N LEU A 23 -0.09 -5.47 -7.98
CA LEU A 23 1.36 -5.36 -8.03
C LEU A 23 2.05 -6.43 -7.17
N ALA A 24 1.55 -6.66 -5.96
CA ALA A 24 2.18 -7.53 -4.99
C ALA A 24 2.02 -9.03 -5.31
N SER A 25 0.89 -9.47 -5.87
CA SER A 25 0.64 -10.87 -6.23
C SER A 25 1.67 -11.46 -7.20
N PRO A 26 2.00 -10.85 -8.35
CA PRO A 26 3.01 -11.40 -9.24
C PRO A 26 4.40 -11.40 -8.60
N MET A 27 4.74 -10.36 -7.83
CA MET A 27 6.02 -10.26 -7.12
C MET A 27 6.15 -11.33 -6.05
N ALA A 28 5.10 -11.56 -5.26
CA ALA A 28 5.03 -12.61 -4.26
C ALA A 28 5.10 -14.01 -4.91
N SER A 29 4.42 -14.23 -6.03
CA SER A 29 4.49 -15.49 -6.79
C SER A 29 5.89 -15.76 -7.34
N LEU A 30 6.54 -14.72 -7.90
CA LEU A 30 7.90 -14.82 -8.41
C LEU A 30 8.89 -15.11 -7.28
N LEU A 31 8.72 -14.52 -6.10
CA LEU A 31 9.53 -14.81 -4.93
C LEU A 31 9.22 -16.17 -4.29
N ALA A 32 7.98 -16.64 -4.30
CA ALA A 32 7.63 -17.94 -3.73
C ALA A 32 8.12 -19.10 -4.60
N PHE A 33 7.81 -19.07 -5.90
CA PHE A 33 8.04 -20.21 -6.80
C PHE A 33 9.26 -20.05 -7.71
N GLY A 34 9.72 -18.81 -7.95
CA GLY A 34 10.81 -18.53 -8.88
C GLY A 34 12.17 -19.02 -8.37
N ARG A 35 12.95 -19.61 -9.28
CA ARG A 35 14.35 -20.03 -9.08
C ARG A 35 15.26 -19.25 -10.04
N PHE A 36 15.73 -18.08 -9.62
CA PHE A 36 16.62 -17.22 -10.41
C PHE A 36 17.69 -16.55 -9.52
N ARG A 37 18.85 -16.23 -10.10
CA ARG A 37 20.02 -15.70 -9.37
C ARG A 37 19.78 -14.34 -8.70
N GLY A 38 18.91 -13.50 -9.26
CA GLY A 38 18.59 -12.16 -8.74
C GLY A 38 17.53 -12.13 -7.63
N LYS A 39 17.06 -13.27 -7.13
CA LYS A 39 15.93 -13.35 -6.18
C LYS A 39 16.17 -12.58 -4.89
N SER A 40 17.37 -12.69 -4.32
CA SER A 40 17.76 -11.97 -3.10
C SER A 40 17.74 -10.44 -3.29
N VAL A 41 18.22 -9.97 -4.46
CA VAL A 41 18.21 -8.54 -4.80
C VAL A 41 16.78 -8.03 -4.95
N LEU A 42 15.91 -8.79 -5.62
CA LEU A 42 14.50 -8.42 -5.75
C LEU A 42 13.81 -8.34 -4.37
N ASP A 43 14.03 -9.34 -3.52
CA ASP A 43 13.49 -9.39 -2.16
C ASP A 43 13.97 -8.19 -1.31
N ALA A 44 15.25 -7.84 -1.45
CA ALA A 44 15.84 -6.66 -0.82
C ALA A 44 15.21 -5.36 -1.32
N ILE A 45 15.03 -5.19 -2.64
CA ILE A 45 14.37 -4.00 -3.22
C ILE A 45 12.94 -3.84 -2.71
N ILE A 46 12.19 -4.94 -2.63
CA ILE A 46 10.81 -4.94 -2.13
C ILE A 46 10.74 -4.60 -0.65
N THR A 47 11.71 -5.08 0.13
CA THR A 47 11.75 -4.87 1.58
C THR A 47 12.37 -3.54 1.97
N LEU A 48 13.16 -2.93 1.07
CA LEU A 48 13.89 -1.68 1.33
C LEU A 48 13.00 -0.54 1.87
N PRO A 49 11.77 -0.28 1.35
CA PRO A 49 10.91 0.77 1.89
C PRO A 49 10.58 0.62 3.37
N MET A 50 10.52 -0.61 3.89
CA MET A 50 10.23 -0.89 5.30
C MET A 50 11.39 -0.51 6.23
N VAL A 51 12.62 -0.57 5.73
CA VAL A 51 13.84 -0.33 6.52
C VAL A 51 14.28 1.13 6.47
N MET A 52 13.91 1.84 5.39
CA MET A 52 14.27 3.25 5.23
C MET A 52 13.48 4.15 6.19
N PRO A 53 14.11 5.19 6.76
CA PRO A 53 13.37 6.26 7.40
C PRO A 53 12.33 6.85 6.43
N PRO A 54 11.08 7.10 6.87
CA PRO A 54 10.03 7.63 6.00
C PRO A 54 10.43 8.92 5.27
N THR A 55 11.19 9.79 5.93
CA THR A 55 11.73 11.02 5.33
C THR A 55 12.70 10.76 4.18
N VAL A 56 13.54 9.72 4.29
CA VAL A 56 14.48 9.35 3.21
C VAL A 56 13.72 8.83 2.01
N LEU A 57 12.74 7.95 2.24
CA LEU A 57 11.88 7.42 1.19
C LEU A 57 11.05 8.53 0.52
N GLY A 58 10.44 9.41 1.32
CA GLY A 58 9.67 10.56 0.83
C GLY A 58 10.52 11.50 -0.02
N PHE A 59 11.74 11.82 0.42
CA PHE A 59 12.66 12.64 -0.36
C PHE A 59 13.07 11.97 -1.68
N ALA A 60 13.44 10.69 -1.65
CA ALA A 60 13.81 9.96 -2.85
C ALA A 60 12.66 9.93 -3.87
N LEU A 61 11.43 9.67 -3.42
CA LEU A 61 10.24 9.72 -4.26
C LEU A 61 9.98 11.14 -4.79
N LEU A 62 10.12 12.17 -3.97
CA LEU A 62 9.98 13.56 -4.40
C LEU A 62 10.97 13.92 -5.51
N VAL A 63 12.23 13.46 -5.44
CA VAL A 63 13.23 13.69 -6.47
C VAL A 63 12.88 12.98 -7.78
N VAL A 64 12.43 11.73 -7.70
CA VAL A 64 12.09 10.91 -8.89
C VAL A 64 10.77 11.35 -9.55
N MET A 65 9.79 11.75 -8.74
CA MET A 65 8.44 12.15 -9.18
C MET A 65 8.32 13.65 -9.42
N GLY A 66 9.31 14.45 -9.01
CA GLY A 66 9.34 15.89 -9.26
C GLY A 66 9.60 16.22 -10.74
N PRO A 67 9.42 17.48 -11.16
CA PRO A 67 9.48 17.88 -12.57
C PRO A 67 10.80 17.56 -13.29
N ARG A 68 11.91 17.45 -12.54
CA ARG A 68 13.23 17.10 -13.08
C ARG A 68 13.55 15.60 -12.97
N GLY A 69 12.68 14.83 -12.35
CA GLY A 69 12.82 13.39 -12.19
C GLY A 69 12.26 12.65 -13.39
N VAL A 70 12.73 11.42 -13.60
CA VAL A 70 12.32 10.60 -14.77
C VAL A 70 10.82 10.34 -14.79
N ILE A 71 10.21 10.06 -13.63
CA ILE A 71 8.76 9.79 -13.54
C ILE A 71 7.96 11.09 -13.63
N GLY A 72 8.40 12.15 -12.95
CA GLY A 72 7.69 13.43 -13.00
C GLY A 72 7.70 14.09 -14.37
N ALA A 73 8.86 14.08 -15.06
CA ALA A 73 8.98 14.66 -16.39
C ALA A 73 8.11 13.90 -17.40
N THR A 74 8.15 12.57 -17.41
CA THR A 74 7.32 11.75 -18.30
C THR A 74 5.82 11.91 -18.02
N TRP A 75 5.44 12.11 -16.76
CA TRP A 75 4.06 12.41 -16.40
C TRP A 75 3.62 13.78 -16.92
N GLU A 76 4.46 14.81 -16.75
CA GLU A 76 4.18 16.19 -17.22
C GLU A 76 4.09 16.23 -18.75
N ASP A 77 4.93 15.49 -19.47
CA ASP A 77 4.88 15.37 -20.94
C ASP A 77 3.55 14.75 -21.44
N VAL A 78 3.00 13.78 -20.70
CA VAL A 78 1.78 13.06 -21.11
C VAL A 78 0.50 13.75 -20.65
N THR A 79 0.50 14.31 -19.45
CA THR A 79 -0.71 14.87 -18.81
C THR A 79 -0.78 16.39 -18.88
N GLY A 80 0.36 17.07 -19.04
CA GLY A 80 0.48 18.54 -18.95
C GLY A 80 0.52 19.08 -17.52
N ASP A 81 0.35 18.22 -16.50
CA ASP A 81 0.28 18.61 -15.09
C ASP A 81 1.44 18.04 -14.27
N ARG A 82 1.76 18.69 -13.15
CA ARG A 82 2.79 18.19 -12.23
C ARG A 82 2.28 17.00 -11.42
N LEU A 83 3.12 15.97 -11.30
CA LEU A 83 2.79 14.80 -10.50
C LEU A 83 2.81 15.11 -8.99
N VAL A 84 3.91 15.67 -8.48
CA VAL A 84 4.07 16.00 -7.05
C VAL A 84 3.01 16.99 -6.57
N PHE A 85 2.69 16.92 -5.27
CA PHE A 85 1.60 17.70 -4.66
C PHE A 85 0.19 17.36 -5.18
N SER A 86 0.01 16.22 -5.84
CA SER A 86 -1.30 15.71 -6.26
C SER A 86 -1.70 14.46 -5.48
N PHE A 87 -3.00 14.14 -5.52
CA PHE A 87 -3.52 12.88 -4.99
C PHE A 87 -2.84 11.65 -5.67
N SER A 88 -2.55 11.75 -6.97
CA SER A 88 -1.89 10.68 -7.72
C SER A 88 -0.49 10.42 -7.20
N ALA A 89 0.26 11.46 -6.82
CA ALA A 89 1.60 11.27 -6.26
C ALA A 89 1.58 10.58 -4.90
N ILE A 90 0.70 10.99 -3.99
CA ILE A 90 0.59 10.33 -2.68
C ILE A 90 0.06 8.89 -2.80
N LEU A 91 -0.76 8.59 -3.82
CA LEU A 91 -1.20 7.23 -4.13
C LEU A 91 -0.07 6.36 -4.70
N ILE A 92 0.77 6.89 -5.59
CA ILE A 92 1.93 6.14 -6.08
C ILE A 92 2.91 5.90 -4.94
N ALA A 93 3.17 6.92 -4.12
CA ALA A 93 4.01 6.80 -2.94
C ALA A 93 3.46 5.74 -1.97
N SER A 94 2.14 5.70 -1.75
CA SER A 94 1.52 4.68 -0.92
C SER A 94 1.65 3.27 -1.45
N LEU A 95 1.60 3.07 -2.76
CA LEU A 95 1.89 1.75 -3.34
C LEU A 95 3.35 1.32 -3.10
N VAL A 96 4.31 2.26 -3.16
CA VAL A 96 5.73 1.97 -2.94
C VAL A 96 6.01 1.60 -1.48
N PHE A 97 5.60 2.43 -0.52
CA PHE A 97 5.93 2.18 0.88
C PHE A 97 5.13 1.00 1.47
N ASN A 98 3.93 0.71 0.96
CA ASN A 98 3.15 -0.44 1.39
C ASN A 98 3.54 -1.77 0.72
N LEU A 99 4.39 -1.74 -0.32
CA LEU A 99 4.78 -2.94 -1.07
C LEU A 99 5.27 -4.10 -0.19
N PRO A 100 6.18 -3.91 0.79
CA PRO A 100 6.61 -4.99 1.68
C PRO A 100 5.46 -5.58 2.51
N PHE A 101 4.55 -4.73 2.99
CA PHE A 101 3.40 -5.14 3.79
C PHE A 101 2.35 -5.93 2.99
N ALA A 102 2.33 -5.77 1.67
CA ALA A 102 1.49 -6.57 0.77
C ALA A 102 2.20 -7.86 0.32
N VAL A 103 3.48 -7.79 -0.06
CA VAL A 103 4.21 -8.92 -0.63
C VAL A 103 4.50 -10.00 0.40
N GLN A 104 4.91 -9.66 1.62
CA GLN A 104 5.34 -10.66 2.60
C GLN A 104 4.21 -11.62 3.03
N PRO A 105 2.99 -11.15 3.39
CA PRO A 105 1.89 -12.06 3.75
C PRO A 105 1.41 -12.91 2.57
N LEU A 106 1.40 -12.34 1.36
CA LEU A 106 1.08 -13.07 0.14
C LEU A 106 2.11 -14.17 -0.13
N ARG A 107 3.40 -13.84 -0.06
CA ARG A 107 4.51 -14.79 -0.22
C ARG A 107 4.43 -15.91 0.80
N ALA A 108 4.23 -15.59 2.08
CA ALA A 108 4.10 -16.59 3.14
C ALA A 108 2.90 -17.54 2.94
N SER A 109 1.84 -17.07 2.27
CA SER A 109 0.69 -17.91 1.93
C SER A 109 0.94 -18.77 0.70
N LEU A 110 1.68 -18.25 -0.27
CA LEU A 110 2.09 -18.97 -1.47
C LEU A 110 3.09 -20.08 -1.15
N GLU A 111 4.04 -19.84 -0.24
CA GLU A 111 5.03 -20.83 0.19
C GLU A 111 4.41 -22.00 0.97
N LYS A 112 3.18 -21.85 1.48
CA LYS A 112 2.42 -22.92 2.15
C LYS A 112 1.64 -23.82 1.18
N LEU A 113 1.51 -23.44 -0.08
CA LEU A 113 0.81 -24.26 -1.08
C LEU A 113 1.59 -25.55 -1.35
N ASP A 114 0.90 -26.68 -1.34
CA ASP A 114 1.47 -27.95 -1.78
C ASP A 114 1.79 -27.85 -3.30
N PRO A 115 3.06 -27.99 -3.72
CA PRO A 115 3.45 -27.96 -5.12
C PRO A 115 2.66 -28.96 -5.99
N ARG A 116 2.21 -30.09 -5.40
CA ARG A 116 1.45 -31.13 -6.10
C ARG A 116 0.12 -30.62 -6.65
N LEU A 117 -0.48 -29.61 -6.04
CA LEU A 117 -1.71 -29.00 -6.56
C LEU A 117 -1.47 -28.32 -7.92
N LEU A 118 -0.33 -27.63 -8.06
CA LEU A 118 0.04 -26.97 -9.31
C LEU A 118 0.50 -27.98 -10.37
N GLU A 119 1.23 -29.03 -9.97
CA GLU A 119 1.61 -30.13 -10.85
C GLU A 119 0.38 -30.86 -11.40
N SER A 120 -0.58 -31.20 -10.52
CA SER A 120 -1.84 -31.85 -10.92
C SER A 120 -2.67 -30.98 -11.86
N ALA A 121 -2.70 -29.66 -11.62
CA ALA A 121 -3.36 -28.71 -12.50
C ALA A 121 -2.74 -28.69 -13.90
N ALA A 122 -1.41 -28.69 -13.98
CA ALA A 122 -0.68 -28.73 -15.24
C ALA A 122 -0.95 -30.03 -16.01
N VAL A 123 -0.98 -31.18 -15.33
CA VAL A 123 -1.34 -32.48 -15.94
C VAL A 123 -2.77 -32.49 -16.48
N LEU A 124 -3.70 -31.82 -15.79
CA LEU A 124 -5.09 -31.65 -16.24
C LEU A 124 -5.25 -30.58 -17.35
N GLY A 125 -4.15 -30.00 -17.85
CA GLY A 125 -4.16 -29.05 -18.95
C GLY A 125 -4.56 -27.62 -18.57
N LEU A 126 -4.58 -27.27 -17.28
CA LEU A 126 -4.82 -25.89 -16.86
C LEU A 126 -3.64 -25.00 -17.27
N SER A 127 -3.94 -23.88 -17.93
CA SER A 127 -2.93 -22.85 -18.19
C SER A 127 -2.44 -22.22 -16.87
N PRO A 128 -1.23 -21.64 -16.81
CA PRO A 128 -0.72 -20.99 -15.61
C PRO A 128 -1.65 -19.90 -15.06
N LEU A 129 -2.33 -19.16 -15.96
CA LEU A 129 -3.31 -18.16 -15.59
C LEU A 129 -4.56 -18.78 -14.97
N ALA A 130 -5.07 -19.88 -15.54
CA ALA A 130 -6.20 -20.60 -14.98
C ALA A 130 -5.87 -21.24 -13.62
N ALA A 131 -4.67 -21.81 -13.48
CA ALA A 131 -4.17 -22.34 -12.21
C ALA A 131 -4.04 -21.23 -11.15
N PHE A 132 -3.60 -20.04 -11.54
CA PHE A 132 -3.54 -18.88 -10.64
C PHE A 132 -4.93 -18.53 -10.08
N PHE A 133 -5.94 -18.32 -10.94
CA PHE A 133 -7.27 -17.92 -10.47
C PHE A 133 -8.05 -19.03 -9.77
N ARG A 134 -7.85 -20.31 -10.16
CA ARG A 134 -8.63 -21.44 -9.63
C ARG A 134 -8.00 -22.12 -8.41
N ILE A 135 -6.70 -22.03 -8.25
CA ILE A 135 -5.97 -22.76 -7.19
C ILE A 135 -5.22 -21.78 -6.31
N VAL A 136 -4.34 -20.96 -6.89
CA VAL A 136 -3.47 -20.08 -6.11
C VAL A 136 -4.29 -19.03 -5.36
N LEU A 137 -5.11 -18.26 -6.06
CA LEU A 137 -5.86 -17.14 -5.50
C LEU A 137 -6.82 -17.58 -4.37
N PRO A 138 -7.64 -18.65 -4.51
CA PRO A 138 -8.49 -19.12 -3.42
C PRO A 138 -7.72 -19.59 -2.19
N ASN A 139 -6.59 -20.28 -2.37
CA ASN A 139 -5.77 -20.76 -1.27
C ASN A 139 -4.96 -19.64 -0.59
N CYS A 140 -4.70 -18.53 -1.31
CA CYS A 140 -3.98 -17.37 -0.78
C CYS A 140 -4.92 -16.27 -0.24
N LEU A 141 -6.23 -16.52 -0.13
CA LEU A 141 -7.19 -15.54 0.42
C LEU A 141 -6.80 -15.08 1.83
N GLY A 142 -6.28 -15.97 2.68
CA GLY A 142 -5.77 -15.62 4.01
C GLY A 142 -4.56 -14.67 3.97
N GLY A 143 -3.69 -14.84 2.98
CA GLY A 143 -2.56 -13.94 2.73
C GLY A 143 -2.99 -12.59 2.23
N LEU A 144 -3.95 -12.56 1.29
CA LEU A 144 -4.52 -11.32 0.76
C LEU A 144 -5.26 -10.53 1.85
N ALA A 145 -5.97 -11.24 2.72
CA ALA A 145 -6.61 -10.73 3.92
C ALA A 145 -5.61 -10.06 4.87
N ALA A 146 -4.53 -10.75 5.23
CA ALA A 146 -3.48 -10.22 6.09
C ALA A 146 -2.77 -9.01 5.46
N ALA A 147 -2.43 -9.09 4.16
CA ALA A 147 -1.88 -7.97 3.40
C ALA A 147 -2.82 -6.75 3.42
N SER A 148 -4.11 -6.95 3.19
CA SER A 148 -5.11 -5.88 3.19
C SER A 148 -5.18 -5.15 4.54
N ILE A 149 -5.18 -5.91 5.66
CA ILE A 149 -5.17 -5.34 7.01
C ILE A 149 -3.93 -4.47 7.22
N LEU A 150 -2.75 -5.02 6.91
CA LEU A 150 -1.48 -4.34 7.14
C LEU A 150 -1.35 -3.07 6.29
N VAL A 151 -1.68 -3.16 5.00
CA VAL A 151 -1.65 -2.02 4.07
C VAL A 151 -2.62 -0.93 4.50
N PHE A 152 -3.84 -1.30 4.90
CA PHE A 152 -4.83 -0.34 5.35
C PHE A 152 -4.38 0.36 6.64
N ALA A 153 -3.92 -0.41 7.64
CA ALA A 153 -3.45 0.12 8.91
C ALA A 153 -2.23 1.04 8.73
N HIS A 154 -1.26 0.61 7.93
CA HIS A 154 -0.05 1.39 7.68
C HIS A 154 -0.36 2.68 6.89
N SER A 155 -1.22 2.62 5.87
CA SER A 155 -1.60 3.80 5.08
C SER A 155 -2.29 4.91 5.90
N LEU A 156 -3.03 4.55 6.96
CA LEU A 156 -3.66 5.54 7.84
C LEU A 156 -2.67 6.22 8.80
N GLY A 157 -1.62 5.49 9.19
CA GLY A 157 -0.58 5.98 10.08
C GLY A 157 0.57 6.70 9.38
N GLU A 158 0.68 6.55 8.05
CA GLU A 158 1.79 7.13 7.31
C GLU A 158 1.69 8.66 7.25
N PHE A 159 2.82 9.32 7.45
CA PHE A 159 2.92 10.77 7.55
C PHE A 159 4.13 11.30 6.78
N GLY A 160 5.31 10.77 7.07
CA GLY A 160 6.57 11.35 6.57
C GLY A 160 6.66 11.31 5.05
N VAL A 161 6.32 10.18 4.44
CA VAL A 161 6.33 10.06 2.97
C VAL A 161 5.27 10.97 2.33
N ILE A 162 4.07 11.00 2.91
CA ILE A 162 2.93 11.75 2.36
C ILE A 162 3.20 13.26 2.42
N LEU A 163 3.71 13.77 3.54
CA LEU A 163 4.03 15.18 3.68
C LEU A 163 5.11 15.62 2.68
N MET A 164 6.14 14.79 2.46
CA MET A 164 7.21 15.15 1.52
C MET A 164 6.75 15.16 0.06
N VAL A 165 5.96 14.16 -0.36
CA VAL A 165 5.57 13.99 -1.77
C VAL A 165 4.32 14.83 -2.12
N GLY A 166 3.37 14.89 -1.19
CA GLY A 166 2.08 15.55 -1.36
C GLY A 166 1.99 16.95 -0.78
N GLY A 167 2.89 17.30 0.14
CA GLY A 167 2.72 18.50 0.98
C GLY A 167 1.49 18.38 1.88
N SER A 168 0.89 19.52 2.18
CA SER A 168 -0.36 19.61 2.94
C SER A 168 -1.33 20.53 2.21
N ILE A 169 -1.86 20.06 1.09
CA ILE A 169 -2.83 20.82 0.30
C ILE A 169 -4.24 20.43 0.74
N PRO A 170 -5.03 21.36 1.32
CA PRO A 170 -6.39 21.08 1.75
C PRO A 170 -7.24 20.54 0.61
N GLY A 171 -7.97 19.45 0.90
CA GLY A 171 -8.83 18.79 -0.09
C GLY A 171 -8.13 17.94 -1.15
N GLN A 172 -6.79 17.93 -1.21
CA GLN A 172 -6.05 17.18 -2.24
C GLN A 172 -5.04 16.18 -1.66
N THR A 173 -4.22 16.61 -0.71
CA THR A 173 -3.12 15.78 -0.16
C THR A 173 -3.02 15.82 1.36
N GLN A 174 -3.74 16.73 2.02
CA GLN A 174 -3.80 16.82 3.47
C GLN A 174 -4.59 15.63 4.06
N VAL A 175 -3.88 14.54 4.35
CA VAL A 175 -4.39 13.37 5.07
C VAL A 175 -4.54 13.67 6.57
N ALA A 176 -5.33 12.88 7.28
CA ALA A 176 -5.59 13.04 8.71
C ALA A 176 -4.31 13.11 9.56
N SER A 177 -3.30 12.29 9.28
CA SER A 177 -2.01 12.31 10.00
C SER A 177 -1.30 13.65 9.86
N VAL A 178 -1.29 14.23 8.66
CA VAL A 178 -0.72 15.56 8.38
C VAL A 178 -1.53 16.66 9.06
N ALA A 179 -2.86 16.65 8.93
CA ALA A 179 -3.72 17.64 9.58
C ALA A 179 -3.61 17.64 11.12
N ILE A 180 -3.50 16.46 11.74
CA ILE A 180 -3.29 16.33 13.18
C ILE A 180 -1.93 16.92 13.58
N PHE A 181 -0.87 16.61 12.82
CA PHE A 181 0.48 17.13 13.07
C PHE A 181 0.51 18.65 12.97
N GLU A 182 -0.06 19.24 11.92
CA GLU A 182 -0.16 20.69 11.75
C GLU A 182 -0.95 21.37 12.87
N ALA A 183 -2.04 20.74 13.34
CA ALA A 183 -2.80 21.27 14.48
C ALA A 183 -1.96 21.29 15.76
N VAL A 184 -1.10 20.29 15.98
CA VAL A 184 -0.15 20.28 17.10
C VAL A 184 0.92 21.36 16.94
N GLU A 185 1.52 21.51 15.75
CA GLU A 185 2.51 22.56 15.48
C GLU A 185 1.93 23.97 15.65
N ALA A 186 0.66 24.16 15.29
CA ALA A 186 -0.08 25.41 15.48
C ALA A 186 -0.58 25.62 16.93
N LEU A 187 -0.21 24.75 17.89
CA LEU A 187 -0.65 24.77 19.29
C LEU A 187 -2.19 24.66 19.46
N ARG A 188 -2.89 24.14 18.45
CA ARG A 188 -4.34 23.88 18.45
C ARG A 188 -4.65 22.49 18.98
N PHE A 189 -4.25 22.21 20.22
CA PHE A 189 -4.38 20.88 20.82
C PHE A 189 -5.81 20.34 20.87
N ASN A 190 -6.80 21.22 21.05
CA ASN A 190 -8.20 20.82 21.04
C ASN A 190 -8.64 20.25 19.68
N ASP A 191 -8.18 20.84 18.58
CA ASP A 191 -8.49 20.36 17.24
C ASP A 191 -7.78 19.04 16.92
N ALA A 192 -6.50 18.94 17.30
CA ALA A 192 -5.73 17.71 17.19
C ALA A 192 -6.38 16.56 17.99
N PHE A 193 -6.86 16.85 19.19
CA PHE A 193 -7.57 15.88 20.03
C PHE A 193 -8.87 15.43 19.38
N LEU A 194 -9.71 16.35 18.91
CA LEU A 194 -10.99 16.01 18.26
C LEU A 194 -10.79 15.18 16.99
N MET A 195 -9.81 15.52 16.15
CA MET A 195 -9.45 14.74 14.96
C MET A 195 -8.97 13.33 15.32
N SER A 196 -8.08 13.22 16.32
CA SER A 196 -7.55 11.94 16.78
C SER A 196 -8.65 11.06 17.39
N ALA A 197 -9.52 11.65 18.22
CA ALA A 197 -10.65 10.97 18.85
C ALA A 197 -11.68 10.47 17.83
N ALA A 198 -11.84 11.16 16.70
CA ALA A 198 -12.69 10.69 15.60
C ALA A 198 -12.02 9.62 14.74
N LEU A 199 -10.71 9.71 14.50
CA LEU A 199 -9.97 8.78 13.66
C LEU A 199 -9.85 7.39 14.31
N VAL A 200 -9.59 7.32 15.61
CA VAL A 200 -9.38 6.04 16.33
C VAL A 200 -10.56 5.07 16.19
N PRO A 201 -11.83 5.45 16.45
CA PRO A 201 -12.98 4.57 16.24
C PRO A 201 -13.15 4.12 14.79
N VAL A 202 -12.85 4.99 13.82
CA VAL A 202 -12.93 4.66 12.39
C VAL A 202 -11.89 3.59 12.04
N CYS A 203 -10.64 3.77 12.47
CA CYS A 203 -9.59 2.77 12.30
C CYS A 203 -10.00 1.45 12.93
N PHE A 204 -10.49 1.48 14.17
CA PHE A 204 -10.92 0.28 14.89
C PHE A 204 -12.08 -0.44 14.18
N ALA A 205 -13.09 0.31 13.74
CA ALA A 205 -14.23 -0.24 13.03
C ALA A 205 -13.82 -0.92 11.71
N VAL A 206 -12.95 -0.28 10.92
CA VAL A 206 -12.47 -0.88 9.67
C VAL A 206 -11.63 -2.12 9.94
N LEU A 207 -10.72 -2.09 10.92
CA LEU A 207 -9.95 -3.27 11.33
C LEU A 207 -10.87 -4.42 11.76
N MET A 208 -11.91 -4.14 12.54
CA MET A 208 -12.91 -5.13 12.95
C MET A 208 -13.70 -5.70 11.77
N ILE A 209 -14.08 -4.86 10.80
CA ILE A 209 -14.76 -5.31 9.57
C ILE A 209 -13.84 -6.25 8.79
N ILE A 210 -12.59 -5.86 8.56
CA ILE A 210 -11.64 -6.67 7.81
C ILE A 210 -11.39 -8.00 8.54
N ASN A 211 -11.16 -7.96 9.87
CA ASN A 211 -10.99 -9.17 10.69
C ASN A 211 -12.20 -10.10 10.61
N LYS A 212 -13.42 -9.57 10.65
CA LYS A 212 -14.67 -10.36 10.58
C LYS A 212 -14.89 -10.96 9.20
N ILE A 213 -14.56 -10.24 8.13
CA ILE A 213 -14.61 -10.76 6.75
C ILE A 213 -13.62 -11.93 6.61
N ASN A 214 -12.45 -11.82 7.23
CA ASN A 214 -11.39 -12.82 7.16
C ASN A 214 -11.69 -14.07 8.01
N ALA A 215 -12.19 -13.89 9.23
CA ALA A 215 -12.54 -15.00 10.14
C ALA A 215 -13.69 -15.88 9.62
N ARG A 216 -14.51 -15.38 8.69
CA ARG A 216 -15.56 -16.16 8.02
C ARG A 216 -15.05 -17.04 6.87
N ARG A 217 -13.77 -16.92 6.49
CA ARG A 217 -13.16 -17.62 5.36
C ARG A 217 -12.07 -18.63 5.75
N THR A 218 -11.64 -18.62 7.00
CA THR A 218 -10.84 -19.69 7.65
C THR A 218 -11.74 -20.73 8.26
#